data_AF-A0A9W7MG26-F1
#
_entry.id   AF-A0A9W7MG26-F1
#
_cell.length_a   1.000
_cell.length_b   1.000
_cell.length_c   1.000
_cell.angle_alpha   90.00
_cell.angle_beta   90.00
_cell.angle_gamma   90.00
#
_symmetry.space_group_name_H-M   'P 1'
#
loop_
_entity.id
_entity.type
_entity.pdbx_description
1 polymer ?
#
loop_
_entity_poly.entity_id
_entity_poly.type
_entity_poly.pdbx_seq_one_letter_code
_entity_poly.pdbx_strand_id
1 'polypeptide(L)' 'MESSRSAHQLCWTILFKLFLMAPFFVLLEVLQSLFGYEPYPGFHARVKAKIEAEIKEWKDKKHNKIS' A
#
# COMPACT_ATOMS: atom_id res chain seq x y z
N MET A 1 28.46 19.75 -16.98
CA MET A 1 27.67 18.93 -17.94
C MET A 1 27.36 17.51 -17.43
N GLU A 2 27.35 17.25 -16.12
CA GLU A 2 26.93 15.96 -15.54
C GLU A 2 25.47 15.94 -15.03
N SER A 3 24.91 17.10 -14.69
CA SER A 3 23.54 17.23 -14.18
C SER A 3 22.46 16.71 -15.16
N SER A 4 22.67 16.87 -16.46
CA SER A 4 21.69 16.46 -17.48
C SER A 4 21.71 14.94 -17.78
N ARG A 5 22.86 14.26 -17.60
CA ARG A 5 22.96 12.80 -17.77
C ARG A 5 22.29 12.03 -16.62
N SER A 6 22.30 12.60 -15.41
CA SER A 6 21.62 12.03 -14.24
C SER A 6 20.10 12.07 -14.37
N ALA A 7 19.52 13.14 -14.92
CA ALA A 7 18.06 13.26 -15.10
C ALA A 7 17.51 12.21 -16.07
N HIS A 8 18.25 11.88 -17.14
CA HIS A 8 17.83 10.86 -18.11
C HIS A 8 17.91 9.44 -17.52
N GLN A 9 18.97 9.13 -16.77
CA GLN A 9 19.11 7.85 -16.06
C GLN A 9 18.01 7.68 -14.99
N LEU A 10 17.74 8.73 -14.22
CA LEU A 10 16.67 8.73 -13.22
C LEU A 10 15.29 8.55 -13.87
N CYS A 11 15.02 9.26 -14.97
CA CYS A 11 13.75 9.15 -15.72
C CYS A 11 13.55 7.74 -16.28
N TRP A 12 14.59 7.11 -16.82
CA TRP A 12 14.48 5.75 -17.34
C TRP A 12 14.22 4.72 -16.24
N THR A 13 14.87 4.85 -15.09
CA THR A 13 14.62 3.94 -13.95
C THR A 13 13.24 4.10 -13.33
N ILE A 14 12.67 5.32 -13.25
CA ILE A 14 11.31 5.51 -12.71
C ILE A 14 10.25 4.93 -13.64
N LEU A 15 10.44 5.01 -14.97
CA LEU A 15 9.54 4.40 -15.95
C LEU A 15 9.54 2.88 -15.82
N PHE A 16 10.73 2.29 -15.69
CA PHE A 16 10.88 0.84 -15.52
C PHE A 16 10.31 0.36 -14.18
N LYS A 17 10.54 1.11 -13.09
CA LYS A 17 10.01 0.79 -11.75
C LYS A 17 8.49 0.88 -11.70
N LEU A 18 7.90 1.89 -12.33
CA LEU A 18 6.44 2.03 -12.41
C LEU A 18 5.84 0.89 -13.23
N PHE A 19 6.45 0.56 -14.37
CA PHE A 19 6.03 -0.55 -15.22
C PHE A 19 6.19 -1.92 -14.55
N LEU A 20 7.13 -2.09 -13.61
CA LEU A 20 7.28 -3.33 -12.85
C LEU A 20 6.35 -3.38 -11.63
N MET A 21 6.31 -2.34 -10.80
CA MET A 21 5.51 -2.35 -9.56
C MET A 21 4.01 -2.48 -9.83
N ALA A 22 3.50 -1.84 -10.87
CA ALA A 22 2.07 -1.89 -11.21
C ALA A 22 1.57 -3.31 -11.52
N PRO A 23 2.16 -4.08 -12.45
CA PRO A 23 1.72 -5.45 -12.73
C PRO A 23 1.99 -6.41 -11.58
N PHE A 24 3.07 -6.24 -10.80
CA PHE A 24 3.29 -7.09 -9.62
C PHE A 24 2.22 -6.88 -8.54
N PHE A 25 1.78 -5.65 -8.31
CA PHE A 25 0.73 -5.35 -7.33
C PHE A 25 -0.61 -5.99 -7.73
N VAL A 26 -1.00 -5.88 -9.00
CA VAL A 26 -2.22 -6.51 -9.53
C VAL A 26 -2.10 -8.04 -9.51
N LEU A 27 -0.93 -8.59 -9.87
CA LEU A 27 -0.68 -10.04 -9.82
C LEU A 27 -0.81 -10.58 -8.39
N LEU A 28 -0.26 -9.87 -7.40
CA LEU A 28 -0.36 -10.22 -5.99
C LEU A 28 -1.81 -10.13 -5.48
N GLU A 29 -2.57 -9.14 -5.92
CA GLU A 29 -3.99 -8.98 -5.56
C GLU A 29 -4.86 -10.12 -6.12
N VAL A 30 -4.63 -10.52 -7.36
CA VAL A 30 -5.31 -11.65 -8.00
C VAL A 30 -4.90 -12.96 -7.33
N LEU A 31 -3.60 -13.16 -7.05
CA LEU A 31 -3.12 -14.35 -6.36
C LEU A 31 -3.67 -14.44 -4.94
N GLN A 32 -3.71 -13.33 -4.20
CA GLN A 32 -4.29 -13.27 -2.86
C GLN A 32 -5.80 -13.56 -2.88
N SER A 33 -6.53 -13.06 -3.88
CA SER A 33 -7.97 -13.31 -4.05
C SER A 33 -8.28 -14.77 -4.45
N LEU A 34 -7.46 -15.37 -5.31
CA LEU A 34 -7.71 -16.72 -5.83
C LEU A 34 -7.17 -17.84 -4.93
N PHE A 35 -6.03 -17.63 -4.28
CA PHE A 35 -5.37 -18.65 -3.46
C PHE A 35 -5.58 -18.49 -1.95
N GLY A 36 -6.26 -17.42 -1.51
CA GLY A 36 -6.40 -17.13 -0.08
C GLY A 36 -5.04 -16.97 0.60
N TYR A 37 -4.07 -16.44 -0.13
CA TYR A 37 -2.69 -16.33 0.33
C TYR A 37 -2.63 -15.36 1.52
N GLU A 38 -2.45 -15.91 2.72
CA GLU A 38 -2.21 -15.10 3.91
C GLU A 38 -0.69 -14.87 4.03
N PRO A 39 -0.19 -13.61 3.96
CA PRO A 39 1.26 -13.32 4.02
C PRO A 39 1.97 -13.98 5.21
N TYR A 40 1.26 -14.12 6.32
CA TYR A 40 1.60 -14.93 7.47
C TYR A 40 0.31 -15.21 8.28
N PRO A 41 0.14 -16.40 8.89
CA PRO A 41 -1.05 -16.76 9.66
C PRO A 41 -1.47 -15.66 10.65
N GLY A 42 -2.68 -15.12 10.48
CA GLY A 42 -3.25 -14.07 11.32
C GLY A 42 -2.93 -12.63 10.92
N PHE A 43 -2.34 -12.39 9.75
CA PHE A 43 -2.12 -11.04 9.21
C PHE A 43 -3.44 -10.27 9.05
N HIS A 44 -4.47 -10.91 8.47
CA HIS A 44 -5.77 -10.27 8.29
C HIS A 44 -6.45 -9.92 9.61
N ALA A 45 -6.34 -10.79 10.62
CA ALA A 45 -6.88 -10.53 11.95
C ALA A 45 -6.21 -9.31 12.60
N ARG A 46 -4.88 -9.19 12.48
CA ARG A 46 -4.11 -8.06 13.01
C ARG A 46 -4.45 -6.74 12.31
N VAL A 47 -4.56 -6.76 10.98
CA VAL A 47 -4.91 -5.56 10.19
C VAL A 47 -6.35 -5.13 10.50
N LYS A 48 -7.30 -6.07 10.53
CA LYS A 48 -8.69 -5.79 10.89
C LYS A 48 -8.80 -5.17 12.28
N ALA A 49 -8.13 -5.76 13.28
CA ALA A 49 -8.12 -5.22 14.64
C ALA A 49 -7.57 -3.79 14.72
N LYS A 50 -6.51 -3.49 13.96
CA LYS A 50 -5.92 -2.14 13.91
C LYS A 50 -6.87 -1.13 13.26
N ILE A 51 -7.50 -1.50 12.14
CA ILE A 51 -8.46 -0.65 11.43
C ILE A 51 -9.68 -0.36 12.32
N GLU A 52 -10.24 -1.37 12.99
CA GLU A 52 -11.37 -1.18 13.92
C GLU A 52 -11.00 -0.25 15.08
N ALA A 53 -9.79 -0.38 15.63
CA ALA A 53 -9.29 0.51 16.67
C ALA A 53 -9.16 1.97 16.18
N GLU A 54 -8.58 2.19 15.01
CA GLU A 54 -8.47 3.53 14.40
C GLU A 54 -9.84 4.14 14.08
N ILE A 55 -10.78 3.36 13.52
CA ILE A 55 -12.14 3.83 13.24
C ILE A 55 -12.84 4.23 14.53
N LYS A 56 -12.70 3.43 15.59
CA LYS A 56 -13.30 3.73 16.91
C LYS A 56 -12.72 5.01 17.50
N GLU A 57 -11.39 5.17 17.46
CA GLU A 57 -10.71 6.39 17.91
C GLU A 57 -11.14 7.62 17.11
N TRP A 58 -11.25 7.48 15.79
CA TRP A 58 -11.68 8.58 14.92
C TRP A 58 -13.14 8.99 15.18
N LYS A 59 -14.02 8.00 15.41
CA LYS A 59 -15.44 8.23 15.73
C LYS A 59 -15.60 8.91 17.09
N ASP A 60 -14.82 8.50 18.10
CA ASP A 60 -14.78 9.10 19.43
C ASP A 60 -14.28 10.56 19.38
N LYS A 61 -13.16 10.81 18.69
CA LYS A 61 -12.63 12.16 18.45
C LYS A 61 -13.60 13.06 17.69
N LYS A 62 -14.36 12.51 16.72
CA LYS A 62 -15.39 13.28 16.02
C LYS A 62 -16.57 13.64 16.92
N HIS A 63 -17.02 12.70 17.75
CA HIS A 63 -18.16 12.93 18.65
C HIS A 63 -17.82 13.95 19.74
N ASN A 64 -16.58 13.96 20.23
CA ASN A 64 -16.09 14.95 21.19
C ASN A 64 -15.94 16.37 20.60
N LYS A 65 -15.80 16.51 19.27
CA LYS A 65 -15.64 17.80 18.58
C LYS A 65 -16.97 18.39 18.06
N ILE A 66 -18.03 17.59 18.03
CA ILE A 66 -19.37 17.99 17.58
C ILE A 66 -20.29 18.32 18.78
N SER A 67 -19.93 17.86 19.98
CA SER A 67 -20.56 18.28 21.24
C SER A 67 -19.88 19.50 21.84
#